data_AF-A0A918SFP2-F1
#
_entry.id   AF-A0A918SFP2-F1
#
_cell.length_a   1.000
_cell.length_b   1.000
_cell.length_c   1.000
_cell.angle_alpha   90.00
_cell.angle_beta   90.00
_cell.angle_gamma   90.00
#
_symmetry.space_group_name_H-M   'P 1'
#
loop_
_entity.id
_entity.type
_entity.pdbx_description
1 polymer ?
#
loop_
_entity_poly.entity_id
_entity_poly.type
_entity_poly.pdbx_seq_one_letter_code
_entity_poly.pdbx_strand_id
1 'polypeptide(L)'
;MTDNLALSFVLLIIEGMARNLDASTESDPQRGSARPQRTLIPVGISSALDGDVENGDLSAETPSPAPQSASAVTAHLEALADRAREYVEAASAPNTRRAYDSDWKHFCSWCRRQGLDQLPPDPQIVGLYITACASGAATNNRKPAAVSSIERRLSALSWHYRQLGERLDRGDRHIATVLDGIRNTHGRPPVQKEAVLPEDLIAMLETLDRGSLRGLRDRAMLLMGFAGGLRRSEVVGLDVAADQTEDSSGWLEILERGMVLTLRGKNGWREVEIGRGSSDSTCPVAALETWLKLGRIAHGPLFRRVTGKGKSVGPNRLQDQEVARLVKRAAIAAGVRGDLSEVERATKFAGHSLRAGLASSAEVDERYVQKQLGHASAEMTRRYQRRRDRFRVNLTKAAGL
;
A
#
# COMPACT_ATOMS: atom_id res chain seq x y z
N MET A 1 -3.28 -21.36 -39.04
CA MET A 1 -4.23 -21.88 -38.01
C MET A 1 -3.51 -21.98 -36.66
N THR A 2 -2.76 -20.93 -36.29
CA THR A 2 -1.70 -20.98 -35.27
C THR A 2 -1.82 -19.88 -34.21
N ASP A 3 -2.53 -18.79 -34.53
CA ASP A 3 -2.65 -17.61 -33.66
C ASP A 3 -3.52 -17.84 -32.41
N ASN A 4 -4.31 -18.92 -32.39
CA ASN A 4 -5.22 -19.23 -31.29
C ASN A 4 -4.50 -19.92 -30.11
N LEU A 5 -3.34 -20.55 -30.33
CA LEU A 5 -2.57 -21.21 -29.28
C LEU A 5 -1.88 -20.22 -28.35
N ALA A 6 -1.31 -19.13 -28.89
CA ALA A 6 -0.65 -18.10 -28.08
C ALA A 6 -1.64 -17.37 -27.16
N LEU A 7 -2.82 -17.00 -27.67
CA LEU A 7 -3.91 -16.39 -26.88
C LEU A 7 -4.47 -17.35 -25.83
N SER A 8 -4.65 -18.64 -26.18
CA SER A 8 -5.07 -19.66 -25.21
C SER A 8 -4.03 -19.88 -24.10
N PHE A 9 -2.74 -19.85 -24.43
CA PHE A 9 -1.66 -19.99 -23.43
C PHE A 9 -1.57 -18.79 -22.49
N VAL A 10 -1.75 -17.56 -23.02
CA VAL A 10 -1.81 -16.33 -22.20
C VAL A 10 -3.05 -16.34 -21.28
N LEU A 11 -4.22 -16.80 -21.76
CA LEU A 11 -5.39 -17.00 -20.90
C LEU A 11 -5.14 -18.06 -19.82
N LEU A 12 -4.55 -19.21 -20.18
CA LEU A 12 -4.22 -20.29 -19.24
C LEU A 12 -3.22 -19.86 -18.16
N ILE A 13 -2.26 -18.99 -18.48
CA ILE A 13 -1.35 -18.40 -17.50
C ILE A 13 -2.11 -17.45 -16.55
N ILE A 14 -3.07 -16.65 -17.05
CA ILE A 14 -3.91 -15.77 -16.24
C ILE A 14 -4.86 -16.59 -15.34
N GLU A 15 -5.48 -17.64 -15.85
CA GLU A 15 -6.33 -18.58 -15.07
C GLU A 15 -5.50 -19.40 -14.06
N GLY A 16 -4.25 -19.73 -14.41
CA GLY A 16 -3.30 -20.41 -13.52
C GLY A 16 -2.96 -19.61 -12.26
N MET A 17 -3.07 -18.27 -12.30
CA MET A 17 -2.85 -17.40 -11.13
C MET A 17 -3.88 -17.64 -10.02
N ALA A 18 -5.04 -18.22 -10.33
CA ALA A 18 -6.08 -18.53 -9.34
C ALA A 18 -5.66 -19.61 -8.34
N ARG A 19 -4.93 -20.64 -8.78
CA ARG A 19 -4.77 -21.90 -8.02
C ARG A 19 -3.58 -21.91 -7.06
N ASN A 20 -2.58 -21.04 -7.24
CA ASN A 20 -1.35 -21.06 -6.45
C ASN A 20 -1.44 -20.33 -5.08
N LEU A 21 -2.61 -19.80 -4.72
CA LEU A 21 -2.82 -19.12 -3.42
C LEU A 21 -3.15 -20.05 -2.24
N ASP A 22 -3.52 -21.31 -2.50
CA ASP A 22 -3.89 -22.28 -1.45
C ASP A 22 -2.73 -23.22 -1.03
N ALA A 23 -1.63 -23.28 -1.78
CA ALA A 23 -0.53 -24.24 -1.55
C ALA A 23 0.47 -23.85 -0.44
N SER A 24 0.15 -22.86 0.42
CA SER A 24 1.09 -22.29 1.41
C SER A 24 0.66 -22.49 2.87
N THR A 25 -0.05 -23.58 3.20
CA THR A 25 -0.31 -24.00 4.59
C THR A 25 -0.37 -25.52 4.75
N GLU A 26 0.74 -26.24 4.56
CA GLU A 26 0.96 -27.52 5.24
C GLU A 26 2.45 -27.91 5.28
N SER A 27 3.04 -27.90 6.47
CA SER A 27 4.32 -28.55 6.75
C SER A 27 4.47 -28.77 8.26
N ASP A 28 4.29 -30.01 8.71
CA ASP A 28 4.79 -30.49 10.01
C ASP A 28 5.32 -31.93 9.81
N PRO A 29 6.37 -32.37 10.53
CA PRO A 29 7.23 -33.46 10.06
C PRO A 29 6.99 -34.81 10.74
N GLN A 30 7.45 -35.91 10.12
CA GLN A 30 8.46 -36.81 10.73
C GLN A 30 8.89 -38.02 9.86
N ARG A 31 10.19 -38.34 10.00
CA ARG A 31 10.87 -39.68 9.97
C ARG A 31 10.70 -40.63 8.77
N GLY A 32 11.84 -41.22 8.36
CA GLY A 32 11.87 -42.52 7.67
C GLY A 32 13.17 -42.78 6.91
N SER A 33 14.12 -43.52 7.49
CA SER A 33 15.36 -43.92 6.81
C SER A 33 15.23 -45.25 6.06
N ALA A 34 15.79 -45.38 4.85
CA ALA A 34 16.62 -46.53 4.45
C ALA A 34 17.08 -46.45 2.97
N ARG A 35 18.36 -46.76 2.74
CA ARG A 35 18.92 -47.35 1.51
C ARG A 35 18.88 -48.89 1.69
N PRO A 36 18.93 -49.77 0.65
CA PRO A 36 20.12 -49.85 -0.21
C PRO A 36 20.03 -50.48 -1.64
N GLN A 37 21.18 -50.37 -2.33
CA GLN A 37 21.80 -51.34 -3.27
C GLN A 37 21.22 -51.61 -4.68
N ARG A 38 22.14 -52.11 -5.54
CA ARG A 38 22.11 -52.08 -7.02
C ARG A 38 23.08 -53.14 -7.60
N THR A 39 22.57 -54.18 -8.27
CA THR A 39 23.26 -55.30 -9.00
C THR A 39 22.16 -56.16 -9.68
N LEU A 40 22.25 -56.86 -10.82
CA LEU A 40 23.18 -57.05 -11.98
C LEU A 40 22.27 -57.45 -13.21
N ILE A 41 22.56 -57.21 -14.49
CA ILE A 41 23.37 -57.99 -15.48
C ILE A 41 22.93 -59.50 -15.51
N PRO A 42 22.61 -60.16 -16.67
CA PRO A 42 23.54 -60.22 -17.83
C PRO A 42 23.03 -60.51 -19.29
N VAL A 43 23.99 -60.42 -20.25
CA VAL A 43 24.09 -61.05 -21.62
C VAL A 43 22.98 -60.72 -22.64
N GLY A 44 23.15 -60.56 -23.96
CA GLY A 44 24.19 -60.72 -25.00
C GLY A 44 23.47 -60.50 -26.36
N ILE A 45 23.98 -60.59 -27.59
CA ILE A 45 25.17 -61.17 -28.24
C ILE A 45 25.46 -60.30 -29.50
N SER A 46 26.64 -60.39 -30.13
CA SER A 46 27.05 -59.62 -31.32
C SER A 46 27.23 -60.50 -32.58
N SER A 47 27.51 -59.86 -33.74
CA SER A 47 27.88 -60.39 -35.07
C SER A 47 26.75 -61.04 -35.90
N ALA A 48 26.79 -61.07 -37.25
CA ALA A 48 27.44 -60.24 -38.30
C ALA A 48 26.94 -60.77 -39.67
N LEU A 49 27.13 -60.03 -40.78
CA LEU A 49 27.63 -60.50 -42.10
C LEU A 49 27.46 -59.46 -43.22
N ASP A 50 28.31 -59.59 -44.25
CA ASP A 50 28.60 -58.61 -45.32
C ASP A 50 27.60 -58.56 -46.50
N GLY A 51 27.75 -57.55 -47.36
CA GLY A 51 27.14 -57.49 -48.69
C GLY A 51 27.35 -56.15 -49.44
N ASP A 52 28.44 -56.04 -50.20
CA ASP A 52 28.70 -54.92 -51.13
C ASP A 52 27.83 -54.96 -52.40
N VAL A 53 27.30 -53.81 -52.86
CA VAL A 53 27.18 -53.43 -54.29
C VAL A 53 27.17 -51.90 -54.43
N GLU A 54 27.96 -51.35 -55.37
CA GLU A 54 27.93 -49.94 -55.77
C GLU A 54 26.74 -49.58 -56.68
N ASN A 55 26.17 -48.39 -56.54
CA ASN A 55 26.18 -47.31 -57.55
C ASN A 55 25.36 -46.10 -57.05
N GLY A 56 25.81 -44.89 -57.38
CA GLY A 56 25.31 -43.66 -56.75
C GLY A 56 24.24 -42.89 -57.54
N ASP A 57 23.72 -41.83 -56.92
CA ASP A 57 23.16 -40.68 -57.63
C ASP A 57 23.39 -39.38 -56.82
N LEU A 58 23.36 -38.24 -57.49
CA LEU A 58 23.66 -36.91 -56.97
C LEU A 58 22.41 -36.26 -56.36
N SER A 59 22.50 -35.78 -55.12
CA SER A 59 21.55 -34.80 -54.55
C SER A 59 22.22 -34.00 -53.44
N ALA A 60 22.11 -32.67 -53.50
CA ALA A 60 22.82 -31.76 -52.59
C ALA A 60 22.24 -31.78 -51.17
N GLU A 61 23.10 -31.95 -50.16
CA GLU A 61 22.76 -31.63 -48.77
C GLU A 61 22.50 -30.12 -48.65
N THR A 62 21.26 -29.76 -48.32
CA THR A 62 20.97 -28.48 -47.67
C THR A 62 20.62 -28.79 -46.22
N PRO A 63 21.39 -28.34 -45.22
CA PRO A 63 21.10 -28.67 -43.83
C PRO A 63 19.81 -27.97 -43.38
N SER A 64 18.82 -28.77 -42.97
CA SER A 64 17.55 -28.28 -42.46
C SER A 64 17.77 -27.50 -41.14
N PRO A 65 17.22 -26.28 -40.98
CA PRO A 65 17.44 -25.49 -39.78
C PRO A 65 16.71 -26.10 -38.56
N ALA A 66 17.51 -26.48 -37.56
CA ALA A 66 17.06 -27.08 -36.30
C ALA A 66 16.25 -26.07 -35.41
N PRO A 67 15.48 -26.53 -34.40
CA PRO A 67 14.33 -25.81 -33.83
C PRO A 67 14.67 -24.69 -32.83
N GLN A 68 15.78 -23.97 -33.04
CA GLN A 68 16.27 -22.92 -32.12
C GLN A 68 15.32 -21.71 -32.03
N SER A 69 14.58 -21.39 -33.10
CA SER A 69 13.63 -20.29 -33.15
C SER A 69 12.46 -20.46 -32.18
N ALA A 70 11.93 -21.68 -32.03
CA ALA A 70 10.81 -21.97 -31.13
C ALA A 70 11.19 -21.72 -29.66
N SER A 71 12.36 -22.20 -29.23
CA SER A 71 12.85 -22.01 -27.85
C SER A 71 13.10 -20.54 -27.52
N ALA A 72 13.66 -19.75 -28.45
CA ALA A 72 13.86 -18.32 -28.27
C ALA A 72 12.53 -17.54 -28.15
N VAL A 73 11.50 -17.93 -28.93
CA VAL A 73 10.16 -17.36 -28.83
C VAL A 73 9.51 -17.70 -27.49
N THR A 74 9.64 -18.93 -27.00
CA THR A 74 9.14 -19.33 -25.66
C THR A 74 9.79 -18.49 -24.55
N ALA A 75 11.12 -18.38 -24.53
CA ALA A 75 11.83 -17.59 -23.51
C ALA A 75 11.48 -16.09 -23.55
N HIS A 76 11.23 -15.53 -24.74
CA HIS A 76 10.75 -14.15 -24.89
C HIS A 76 9.32 -13.97 -24.33
N LEU A 77 8.42 -14.92 -24.60
CA LEU A 77 7.05 -14.89 -24.08
C LEU A 77 7.01 -15.09 -22.55
N GLU A 78 7.89 -15.91 -21.99
CA GLU A 78 8.08 -16.05 -20.54
C GLU A 78 8.54 -14.71 -19.93
N ALA A 79 9.56 -14.07 -20.49
CA ALA A 79 10.01 -12.76 -20.02
C ALA A 79 8.92 -11.67 -20.09
N LEU A 80 8.05 -11.72 -21.11
CA LEU A 80 6.87 -10.84 -21.21
C LEU A 80 5.79 -11.20 -20.18
N ALA A 81 5.55 -12.47 -19.89
CA ALA A 81 4.63 -12.92 -18.85
C ALA A 81 5.11 -12.47 -17.45
N ASP A 82 6.42 -12.55 -17.19
CA ASP A 82 7.06 -12.08 -15.96
C ASP A 82 6.89 -10.57 -15.79
N ARG A 83 7.17 -9.79 -16.84
CA ARG A 83 6.94 -8.34 -16.86
C ARG A 83 5.45 -7.99 -16.73
N ALA A 84 4.54 -8.80 -17.27
CA ALA A 84 3.10 -8.65 -17.06
C ALA A 84 2.69 -8.93 -15.59
N ARG A 85 3.30 -9.93 -14.92
CA ARG A 85 3.11 -10.19 -13.48
C ARG A 85 3.57 -8.98 -12.65
N GLU A 86 4.75 -8.41 -12.95
CA GLU A 86 5.24 -7.18 -12.32
C GLU A 86 4.25 -6.01 -12.47
N TYR A 87 3.66 -5.82 -13.65
CA TYR A 87 2.65 -4.76 -13.87
C TYR A 87 1.32 -5.02 -13.14
N VAL A 88 0.85 -6.27 -13.08
CA VAL A 88 -0.34 -6.65 -12.28
C VAL A 88 -0.10 -6.39 -10.79
N GLU A 89 1.09 -6.71 -10.28
CA GLU A 89 1.48 -6.37 -8.91
C GLU A 89 1.59 -4.86 -8.65
N ALA A 90 2.12 -4.10 -9.62
CA ALA A 90 2.27 -2.65 -9.52
C ALA A 90 0.93 -1.90 -9.63
N ALA A 91 -0.10 -2.49 -10.26
CA ALA A 91 -1.41 -1.89 -10.44
C ALA A 91 -2.15 -1.60 -9.11
N SER A 92 -1.80 -2.31 -8.03
CA SER A 92 -2.36 -2.09 -6.69
C SER A 92 -1.27 -1.69 -5.68
N ALA A 93 -1.41 -0.47 -5.13
CA ALA A 93 -0.51 0.05 -4.10
C ALA A 93 -0.32 -0.98 -2.94
N PRO A 94 0.90 -1.19 -2.41
CA PRO A 94 1.17 -2.26 -1.44
C PRO A 94 0.27 -2.23 -0.18
N ASN A 95 -0.13 -1.04 0.26
CA ASN A 95 -1.07 -0.90 1.38
C ASN A 95 -2.51 -1.33 1.04
N THR A 96 -2.93 -1.20 -0.23
CA THR A 96 -4.22 -1.73 -0.70
C THR A 96 -4.19 -3.26 -0.76
N ARG A 97 -3.11 -3.86 -1.30
CA ARG A 97 -2.92 -5.32 -1.33
C ARG A 97 -3.01 -5.93 0.07
N ARG A 98 -2.15 -5.50 1.00
CA ARG A 98 -2.18 -5.95 2.42
C ARG A 98 -3.55 -5.78 3.08
N ALA A 99 -4.27 -4.71 2.75
CA ALA A 99 -5.60 -4.46 3.29
C ALA A 99 -6.66 -5.42 2.71
N TYR A 100 -6.55 -5.77 1.42
CA TYR A 100 -7.43 -6.74 0.76
C TYR A 100 -7.13 -8.16 1.23
N ASP A 101 -5.86 -8.57 1.31
CA ASP A 101 -5.44 -9.88 1.85
C ASP A 101 -5.96 -10.10 3.27
N SER A 102 -5.91 -9.05 4.11
CA SER A 102 -6.43 -9.08 5.47
C SER A 102 -7.97 -9.16 5.53
N ASP A 103 -8.67 -8.50 4.60
CA ASP A 103 -10.13 -8.54 4.53
C ASP A 103 -10.61 -9.92 4.01
N TRP A 104 -9.90 -10.52 3.03
CA TRP A 104 -10.14 -11.87 2.51
C TRP A 104 -9.92 -12.95 3.56
N LYS A 105 -8.75 -12.94 4.23
CA LYS A 105 -8.46 -13.87 5.34
C LYS A 105 -9.54 -13.81 6.43
N HIS A 106 -10.08 -12.62 6.70
CA HIS A 106 -11.18 -12.45 7.64
C HIS A 106 -12.52 -13.01 7.13
N PHE A 107 -12.81 -12.91 5.83
CA PHE A 107 -13.99 -13.55 5.23
C PHE A 107 -13.88 -15.07 5.29
N CYS A 108 -12.81 -15.67 4.77
CA CYS A 108 -12.60 -17.12 4.84
C CYS A 108 -12.61 -17.64 6.29
N SER A 109 -12.00 -16.91 7.22
CA SER A 109 -12.03 -17.25 8.65
C SER A 109 -13.46 -17.23 9.23
N TRP A 110 -14.32 -16.32 8.76
CA TRP A 110 -15.74 -16.30 9.14
C TRP A 110 -16.51 -17.46 8.49
N CYS A 111 -16.37 -17.70 7.18
CA CYS A 111 -17.04 -18.82 6.49
C CYS A 111 -16.73 -20.17 7.16
N ARG A 112 -15.44 -20.45 7.43
CA ARG A 112 -15.00 -21.65 8.16
C ARG A 112 -15.65 -21.79 9.55
N ARG A 113 -15.87 -20.68 10.28
CA ARG A 113 -16.58 -20.71 11.58
C ARG A 113 -18.07 -20.97 11.45
N GLN A 114 -18.66 -20.77 10.28
CA GLN A 114 -20.09 -21.02 10.03
C GLN A 114 -20.33 -22.35 9.30
N GLY A 115 -19.28 -23.10 8.94
CA GLY A 115 -19.39 -24.30 8.10
C GLY A 115 -19.82 -23.97 6.67
N LEU A 116 -19.49 -22.76 6.18
CA LEU A 116 -19.82 -22.29 4.84
C LEU A 116 -18.60 -22.37 3.92
N ASP A 117 -18.82 -22.77 2.68
CA ASP A 117 -17.81 -22.69 1.63
C ASP A 117 -17.63 -21.24 1.13
N GLN A 118 -16.42 -20.94 0.66
CA GLN A 118 -16.05 -19.63 0.14
C GLN A 118 -15.91 -19.60 -1.40
N LEU A 119 -16.12 -20.73 -2.07
CA LEU A 119 -16.08 -20.87 -3.53
C LEU A 119 -17.16 -21.89 -3.97
N PRO A 120 -17.91 -21.63 -5.06
CA PRO A 120 -17.93 -20.40 -5.88
C PRO A 120 -18.47 -19.17 -5.11
N PRO A 121 -18.36 -17.94 -5.64
CA PRO A 121 -18.91 -16.75 -5.00
C PRO A 121 -20.45 -16.79 -4.88
N ASP A 122 -20.97 -17.01 -3.68
CA ASP A 122 -22.40 -16.90 -3.39
C ASP A 122 -22.76 -15.51 -2.81
N PRO A 123 -23.61 -14.71 -3.49
CA PRO A 123 -24.11 -13.43 -2.97
C PRO A 123 -24.86 -13.54 -1.63
N GLN A 124 -25.50 -14.68 -1.33
CA GLN A 124 -26.20 -14.89 -0.05
C GLN A 124 -25.19 -15.00 1.11
N ILE A 125 -24.13 -15.79 0.94
CA ILE A 125 -23.03 -15.91 1.93
C ILE A 125 -22.37 -14.54 2.15
N VAL A 126 -22.15 -13.76 1.08
CA VAL A 126 -21.59 -12.41 1.21
C VAL A 126 -22.56 -11.44 1.90
N GLY A 127 -23.87 -11.54 1.64
CA GLY A 127 -24.93 -10.80 2.34
C GLY A 127 -24.97 -11.08 3.85
N LEU A 128 -24.90 -12.36 4.23
CA LEU A 128 -24.79 -12.80 5.61
C LEU A 128 -23.49 -12.29 6.26
N TYR A 129 -22.36 -12.34 5.54
CA TYR A 129 -21.07 -11.83 6.02
C TYR A 129 -21.10 -10.34 6.33
N ILE A 130 -21.66 -9.50 5.45
CA ILE A 130 -21.72 -8.05 5.70
C ILE A 130 -22.71 -7.71 6.82
N THR A 131 -23.78 -8.49 6.96
CA THR A 131 -24.71 -8.42 8.10
C THR A 131 -24.00 -8.76 9.41
N ALA A 132 -23.22 -9.84 9.44
CA ALA A 132 -22.40 -10.22 10.59
C ALA A 132 -21.31 -9.18 10.90
N CYS A 133 -20.76 -8.50 9.90
CA CYS A 133 -19.84 -7.39 10.10
C CYS A 133 -20.54 -6.18 10.74
N ALA A 134 -21.76 -5.84 10.30
CA ALA A 134 -22.54 -4.74 10.84
C ALA A 134 -23.02 -4.99 12.28
N SER A 135 -23.49 -6.21 12.60
CA SER A 135 -23.91 -6.59 13.95
C SER A 135 -22.73 -6.86 14.91
N GLY A 136 -21.50 -7.00 14.37
CA GLY A 136 -20.31 -7.38 15.11
C GLY A 136 -20.12 -8.89 15.30
N ALA A 137 -21.12 -9.71 14.92
CA ALA A 137 -21.07 -11.17 15.00
C ALA A 137 -19.98 -11.82 14.12
N ALA A 138 -19.39 -11.10 13.16
CA ALA A 138 -18.33 -11.63 12.32
C ALA A 138 -17.03 -11.97 13.07
N THR A 139 -16.85 -11.46 14.31
CA THR A 139 -15.69 -11.76 15.16
C THR A 139 -16.10 -12.03 16.61
N ASN A 140 -15.32 -12.84 17.32
CA ASN A 140 -15.60 -13.20 18.73
C ASN A 140 -15.67 -11.98 19.66
N ASN A 141 -15.04 -10.86 19.31
CA ASN A 141 -15.04 -9.62 20.08
C ASN A 141 -16.35 -8.79 19.92
N ARG A 142 -17.36 -9.34 19.21
CA ARG A 142 -18.72 -8.77 19.04
C ARG A 142 -18.76 -7.27 18.70
N LYS A 143 -17.77 -6.78 17.94
CA LYS A 143 -17.60 -5.35 17.65
C LYS A 143 -18.09 -5.01 16.23
N PRO A 144 -19.15 -4.20 16.08
CA PRO A 144 -19.60 -3.68 14.80
C PRO A 144 -18.49 -3.05 13.97
N ALA A 145 -18.44 -3.41 12.69
CA ALA A 145 -17.62 -2.73 11.69
C ALA A 145 -18.31 -1.45 11.21
N ALA A 146 -17.54 -0.37 11.00
CA ALA A 146 -18.06 0.82 10.35
C ALA A 146 -18.42 0.54 8.88
N VAL A 147 -19.45 1.21 8.35
CA VAL A 147 -19.94 1.04 6.95
C VAL A 147 -18.80 1.10 5.93
N SER A 148 -17.89 2.09 6.03
CA SER A 148 -16.73 2.22 5.15
C SER A 148 -15.72 1.05 5.23
N SER A 149 -15.70 0.32 6.35
CA SER A 149 -14.91 -0.92 6.47
C SER A 149 -15.62 -2.10 5.81
N ILE A 150 -16.95 -2.16 5.86
CA ILE A 150 -17.76 -3.17 5.17
C ILE A 150 -17.67 -2.98 3.65
N GLU A 151 -17.78 -1.74 3.16
CA GLU A 151 -17.61 -1.41 1.74
C GLU A 151 -16.20 -1.75 1.23
N ARG A 152 -15.15 -1.47 2.03
CA ARG A 152 -13.77 -1.86 1.71
C ARG A 152 -13.62 -3.38 1.62
N ARG A 153 -14.18 -4.13 2.59
CA ARG A 153 -14.17 -5.60 2.58
C ARG A 153 -14.87 -6.16 1.35
N LEU A 154 -16.06 -5.67 1.00
CA LEU A 154 -16.75 -6.07 -0.23
C LEU A 154 -15.89 -5.83 -1.48
N SER A 155 -15.14 -4.72 -1.53
CA SER A 155 -14.23 -4.44 -2.64
C SER A 155 -13.01 -5.36 -2.66
N ALA A 156 -12.50 -5.76 -1.49
CA ALA A 156 -11.49 -6.80 -1.38
C ALA A 156 -12.03 -8.16 -1.88
N LEU A 157 -13.22 -8.59 -1.46
CA LEU A 157 -13.85 -9.84 -1.97
C LEU A 157 -14.00 -9.78 -3.49
N SER A 158 -14.55 -8.67 -4.01
CA SER A 158 -14.75 -8.46 -5.45
C SER A 158 -13.44 -8.50 -6.23
N TRP A 159 -12.32 -8.10 -5.61
CA TRP A 159 -10.99 -8.18 -6.21
C TRP A 159 -10.45 -9.62 -6.14
N HIS A 160 -10.48 -10.27 -4.98
CA HIS A 160 -10.01 -11.65 -4.81
C HIS A 160 -10.74 -12.63 -5.71
N TYR A 161 -12.08 -12.59 -5.81
CA TYR A 161 -12.81 -13.45 -6.74
C TYR A 161 -12.36 -13.24 -8.20
N ARG A 162 -12.12 -11.99 -8.63
CA ARG A 162 -11.56 -11.72 -9.97
C ARG A 162 -10.16 -12.29 -10.17
N GLN A 163 -9.32 -12.30 -9.14
CA GLN A 163 -8.01 -12.97 -9.20
C GLN A 163 -8.14 -14.50 -9.28
N LEU A 164 -9.27 -15.07 -8.85
CA LEU A 164 -9.59 -16.49 -8.96
C LEU A 164 -10.30 -16.86 -10.28
N GLY A 165 -10.46 -15.92 -11.23
CA GLY A 165 -11.24 -16.08 -12.46
C GLY A 165 -12.76 -15.89 -12.28
N GLU A 166 -13.21 -15.76 -11.04
CA GLU A 166 -14.62 -15.70 -10.64
C GLU A 166 -15.18 -14.26 -10.61
N ARG A 167 -16.51 -14.12 -10.60
CA ARG A 167 -17.18 -12.81 -10.51
C ARG A 167 -18.23 -12.77 -9.41
N LEU A 168 -17.97 -11.96 -8.39
CA LEU A 168 -18.97 -11.55 -7.41
C LEU A 168 -19.79 -10.38 -7.97
N ASP A 169 -21.05 -10.63 -8.32
CA ASP A 169 -21.99 -9.54 -8.61
C ASP A 169 -22.40 -8.83 -7.31
N ARG A 170 -22.08 -7.53 -7.23
CA ARG A 170 -22.44 -6.67 -6.11
C ARG A 170 -23.82 -6.03 -6.25
N GLY A 171 -24.40 -6.09 -7.45
CA GLY A 171 -25.75 -5.61 -7.75
C GLY A 171 -26.83 -6.58 -7.28
N ASP A 172 -26.48 -7.84 -7.03
CA ASP A 172 -27.39 -8.83 -6.47
C ASP A 172 -28.02 -8.33 -5.15
N ARG A 173 -29.34 -8.57 -5.02
CA ARG A 173 -30.17 -8.07 -3.92
C ARG A 173 -29.66 -8.48 -2.53
N HIS A 174 -29.05 -9.66 -2.39
CA HIS A 174 -28.57 -10.16 -1.10
C HIS A 174 -27.32 -9.39 -0.63
N ILE A 175 -26.65 -8.65 -1.52
CA ILE A 175 -25.56 -7.72 -1.20
C ILE A 175 -26.05 -6.27 -1.21
N ALA A 176 -26.68 -5.83 -2.30
CA ALA A 176 -27.04 -4.43 -2.51
C ALA A 176 -28.06 -3.92 -1.49
N THR A 177 -29.20 -4.62 -1.35
CA THR A 177 -30.28 -4.23 -0.43
C THR A 177 -29.82 -4.30 1.03
N VAL A 178 -29.01 -5.31 1.38
CA VAL A 178 -28.43 -5.45 2.71
C VAL A 178 -27.44 -4.31 3.01
N LEU A 179 -26.58 -3.95 2.05
CA LEU A 179 -25.65 -2.84 2.19
C LEU A 179 -26.36 -1.49 2.35
N ASP A 180 -27.47 -1.28 1.63
CA ASP A 180 -28.29 -0.06 1.77
C ASP A 180 -29.02 -0.01 3.12
N GLY A 181 -29.51 -1.15 3.62
CA GLY A 181 -29.98 -1.27 5.00
C GLY A 181 -28.89 -0.88 6.01
N ILE A 182 -27.69 -1.44 5.88
CA ILE A 182 -26.53 -1.12 6.73
C ILE A 182 -26.15 0.38 6.65
N ARG A 183 -26.20 0.98 5.46
CA ARG A 183 -25.97 2.43 5.26
C ARG A 183 -27.03 3.28 5.96
N ASN A 184 -28.31 2.91 5.86
CA ASN A 184 -29.40 3.67 6.46
C ASN A 184 -29.43 3.54 8.00
N THR A 185 -29.14 2.35 8.55
CA THR A 185 -29.18 2.11 10.00
C THR A 185 -27.88 2.49 10.72
N HIS A 186 -26.72 2.34 10.07
CA HIS A 186 -25.40 2.51 10.70
C HIS A 186 -24.51 3.57 10.02
N GLY A 187 -25.00 4.23 8.97
CA GLY A 187 -24.36 5.37 8.35
C GLY A 187 -24.10 6.48 9.37
N ARG A 188 -22.83 6.86 9.51
CA ARG A 188 -22.40 7.98 10.34
C ARG A 188 -21.41 8.84 9.56
N PRO A 189 -21.39 10.17 9.75
CA PRO A 189 -20.34 11.01 9.20
C PRO A 189 -18.96 10.45 9.56
N PRO A 190 -18.01 10.36 8.61
CA PRO A 190 -16.68 9.81 8.89
C PRO A 190 -16.00 10.58 10.02
N VAL A 191 -15.50 9.86 11.04
CA VAL A 191 -14.76 10.47 12.16
C VAL A 191 -13.44 11.00 11.63
N GLN A 192 -13.40 12.31 11.38
CA GLN A 192 -12.19 13.02 10.99
C GLN A 192 -11.27 13.18 12.20
N LYS A 193 -9.96 13.12 11.98
CA LYS A 193 -8.98 13.43 13.02
C LYS A 193 -8.98 14.92 13.29
N GLU A 194 -8.70 15.28 14.53
CA GLU A 194 -8.48 16.68 14.89
C GLU A 194 -7.27 17.22 14.12
N ALA A 195 -7.34 18.47 13.69
CA ALA A 195 -6.23 19.15 13.05
C ALA A 195 -5.20 19.52 14.14
N VAL A 196 -3.91 19.29 13.86
CA VAL A 196 -2.83 19.93 14.64
C VAL A 196 -2.71 21.34 14.08
N LEU A 197 -2.91 22.37 14.89
CA LEU A 197 -2.71 23.76 14.47
C LEU A 197 -1.22 24.15 14.55
N PRO A 198 -0.78 25.29 13.98
CA PRO A 198 0.62 25.72 14.06
C PRO A 198 1.15 25.82 15.50
N GLU A 199 0.34 26.33 16.42
CA GLU A 199 0.63 26.41 17.85
C GLU A 199 0.75 25.03 18.51
N ASP A 200 -0.13 24.08 18.15
CA ASP A 200 -0.04 22.68 18.59
C ASP A 200 1.25 22.03 18.09
N LEU A 201 1.64 22.29 16.84
CA LEU A 201 2.87 21.78 16.24
C LEU A 201 4.10 22.31 16.97
N ILE A 202 4.13 23.60 17.32
CA ILE A 202 5.22 24.21 18.10
C ILE A 202 5.32 23.51 19.47
N ALA A 203 4.20 23.35 20.19
CA ALA A 203 4.17 22.64 21.46
C ALA A 203 4.65 21.18 21.33
N MET A 204 4.21 20.47 20.28
CA MET A 204 4.66 19.11 19.95
C MET A 204 6.17 19.04 19.70
N LEU A 205 6.74 20.01 19.01
CA LEU A 205 8.17 20.05 18.70
C LEU A 205 9.02 20.22 19.98
N GLU A 206 8.58 21.00 20.96
CA GLU A 206 9.31 21.19 22.22
C GLU A 206 9.30 19.97 23.14
N THR A 207 8.45 18.98 22.89
CA THR A 207 8.53 17.66 23.56
C THR A 207 9.65 16.77 23.03
N LEU A 208 10.30 17.15 21.91
CA LEU A 208 11.28 16.34 21.23
C LEU A 208 12.71 16.77 21.56
N ASP A 209 13.47 15.85 22.18
CA ASP A 209 14.86 16.02 22.58
C ASP A 209 15.77 16.44 21.40
N ARG A 210 16.21 17.69 21.43
CA ARG A 210 17.12 18.29 20.42
C ARG A 210 18.54 17.70 20.47
N GLY A 211 18.92 17.02 21.56
CA GLY A 211 20.24 16.44 21.77
C GLY A 211 20.44 15.03 21.19
N SER A 212 19.38 14.36 20.70
CA SER A 212 19.49 13.03 20.09
C SER A 212 19.09 12.99 18.62
N LEU A 213 19.72 12.09 17.86
CA LEU A 213 19.39 11.84 16.45
C LEU A 213 17.92 11.41 16.28
N ARG A 214 17.33 10.78 17.30
CA ARG A 214 15.91 10.43 17.30
C ARG A 214 15.02 11.67 17.35
N GLY A 215 15.28 12.62 18.25
CA GLY A 215 14.48 13.84 18.34
C GLY A 215 14.66 14.73 17.12
N LEU A 216 15.88 14.86 16.58
CA LEU A 216 16.15 15.57 15.31
C LEU A 216 15.35 14.98 14.14
N ARG A 217 15.41 13.65 13.96
CA ARG A 217 14.58 12.92 12.98
C ARG A 217 13.09 13.18 13.20
N ASP A 218 12.62 13.02 14.43
CA ASP A 218 11.20 13.12 14.76
C ASP A 218 10.69 14.57 14.55
N ARG A 219 11.50 15.61 14.82
CA ARG A 219 11.20 17.02 14.50
C ARG A 219 11.08 17.22 12.98
N ALA A 220 12.06 16.75 12.21
CA ALA A 220 12.00 16.83 10.75
C ALA A 220 10.77 16.09 10.19
N MET A 221 10.43 14.90 10.69
CA MET A 221 9.23 14.15 10.27
C MET A 221 7.92 14.92 10.54
N LEU A 222 7.78 15.57 11.70
CA LEU A 222 6.60 16.38 12.02
C LEU A 222 6.49 17.61 11.11
N LEU A 223 7.59 18.34 10.94
CA LEU A 223 7.65 19.54 10.11
C LEU A 223 7.39 19.24 8.62
N MET A 224 8.00 18.19 8.07
CA MET A 224 7.75 17.72 6.71
C MET A 224 6.30 17.25 6.52
N GLY A 225 5.78 16.48 7.48
CA GLY A 225 4.40 15.99 7.45
C GLY A 225 3.36 17.12 7.50
N PHE A 226 3.66 18.20 8.22
CA PHE A 226 2.83 19.39 8.28
C PHE A 226 2.97 20.26 7.02
N ALA A 227 4.17 20.77 6.72
CA ALA A 227 4.39 21.77 5.67
C ALA A 227 4.11 21.24 4.26
N GLY A 228 4.41 19.97 3.98
CA GLY A 228 4.03 19.32 2.72
C GLY A 228 2.61 18.74 2.71
N GLY A 229 1.88 18.80 3.84
CA GLY A 229 0.57 18.16 3.99
C GLY A 229 0.60 16.66 3.68
N LEU A 230 1.70 15.99 4.00
CA LEU A 230 2.03 14.65 3.50
C LEU A 230 1.23 13.55 4.21
N ARG A 231 0.92 12.48 3.47
CA ARG A 231 0.43 11.23 4.08
C ARG A 231 1.58 10.51 4.78
N ARG A 232 1.28 9.70 5.80
CA ARG A 232 2.29 8.94 6.56
C ARG A 232 3.24 8.10 5.69
N SER A 233 2.72 7.49 4.62
CA SER A 233 3.51 6.73 3.64
C SER A 233 4.37 7.63 2.74
N GLU A 234 3.86 8.81 2.37
CA GLU A 234 4.60 9.81 1.59
C GLU A 234 5.78 10.38 2.42
N VAL A 235 5.61 10.58 3.74
CA VAL A 235 6.72 11.02 4.63
C VAL A 235 7.86 10.01 4.62
N VAL A 236 7.61 8.73 4.90
CA VAL A 236 8.69 7.72 5.05
C VAL A 236 9.21 7.18 3.71
N GLY A 237 8.40 7.27 2.65
CA GLY A 237 8.73 6.81 1.31
C GLY A 237 9.51 7.83 0.47
N LEU A 238 10.07 8.88 1.08
CA LEU A 238 11.02 9.81 0.48
C LEU A 238 12.45 9.27 0.56
N ASP A 239 13.22 9.49 -0.50
CA ASP A 239 14.68 9.32 -0.56
C ASP A 239 15.40 10.68 -0.67
N VAL A 240 16.72 10.67 -0.54
CA VAL A 240 17.56 11.89 -0.66
C VAL A 240 17.60 12.42 -2.10
N ALA A 241 17.55 11.52 -3.09
CA ALA A 241 17.43 11.87 -4.51
C ALA A 241 16.61 10.81 -5.27
N ALA A 242 16.35 11.05 -6.55
CA ALA A 242 15.65 10.10 -7.43
C ALA A 242 16.39 8.76 -7.55
N ASP A 243 15.63 7.69 -7.79
CA ASP A 243 16.10 6.35 -8.18
C ASP A 243 17.15 5.71 -7.25
N GLN A 244 17.13 6.05 -5.95
CA GLN A 244 18.06 5.51 -4.96
C GLN A 244 17.63 4.16 -4.36
N THR A 245 16.34 3.86 -4.30
CA THR A 245 15.81 2.56 -3.84
C THR A 245 14.52 2.16 -4.56
N GLU A 246 14.32 0.85 -4.74
CA GLU A 246 13.14 0.27 -5.40
C GLU A 246 11.82 0.54 -4.66
N ASP A 247 11.87 0.64 -3.33
CA ASP A 247 10.70 0.88 -2.48
C ASP A 247 10.37 2.38 -2.31
N SER A 248 11.11 3.25 -3.01
CA SER A 248 10.89 4.69 -3.00
C SER A 248 9.54 5.06 -3.62
N SER A 249 8.92 6.08 -3.04
CA SER A 249 7.70 6.72 -3.55
C SER A 249 7.88 8.21 -3.78
N GLY A 250 9.12 8.70 -3.73
CA GLY A 250 9.45 10.09 -3.97
C GLY A 250 10.85 10.47 -3.53
N TRP A 251 11.26 11.68 -3.89
CA TRP A 251 12.52 12.29 -3.51
C TRP A 251 12.34 13.78 -3.26
N LEU A 252 13.43 14.45 -2.90
CA LEU A 252 13.44 15.88 -2.65
C LEU A 252 14.61 16.58 -3.37
N GLU A 253 14.43 17.87 -3.61
CA GLU A 253 15.46 18.78 -4.09
C GLU A 253 15.50 19.99 -3.13
N ILE A 254 16.64 20.23 -2.47
CA ILE A 254 16.82 21.39 -1.59
C ILE A 254 17.34 22.56 -2.42
N LEU A 255 16.63 23.69 -2.34
CA LEU A 255 16.94 24.93 -3.03
C LEU A 255 17.29 26.03 -2.02
N GLU A 256 17.77 27.17 -2.50
CA GLU A 256 18.09 28.33 -1.66
C GLU A 256 16.87 28.77 -0.82
N ARG A 257 15.71 28.93 -1.46
CA ARG A 257 14.48 29.47 -0.84
C ARG A 257 13.57 28.42 -0.18
N GLY A 258 13.87 27.14 -0.33
CA GLY A 258 12.94 26.07 0.06
C GLY A 258 13.40 24.68 -0.39
N MET A 259 12.44 23.81 -0.65
CA MET A 259 12.66 22.50 -1.28
C MET A 259 11.42 22.09 -2.08
N VAL A 260 11.64 21.25 -3.10
CA VAL A 260 10.57 20.61 -3.88
C VAL A 260 10.57 19.12 -3.56
N LEU A 261 9.40 18.54 -3.34
CA LEU A 261 9.22 17.09 -3.16
C LEU A 261 8.47 16.50 -4.35
N THR A 262 9.06 15.52 -5.01
CA THR A 262 8.39 14.78 -6.09
C THR A 262 7.83 13.48 -5.52
N LEU A 263 6.52 13.28 -5.60
CA LEU A 263 5.78 12.25 -4.88
C LEU A 263 4.90 11.40 -5.80
N ARG A 264 5.01 10.08 -5.69
CA ARG A 264 4.16 9.11 -6.39
C ARG A 264 2.83 8.93 -5.66
N GLY A 265 1.82 9.66 -6.09
CA GLY A 265 0.44 9.51 -5.62
C GLY A 265 -0.30 8.34 -6.28
N LYS A 266 -1.56 8.10 -5.86
CA LYS A 266 -2.46 7.13 -6.50
C LYS A 266 -2.74 7.47 -7.98
N ASN A 267 -2.72 8.75 -8.31
CA ASN A 267 -3.12 9.28 -9.62
C ASN A 267 -1.90 9.73 -10.46
N GLY A 268 -0.72 9.17 -10.20
CA GLY A 268 0.54 9.59 -10.82
C GLY A 268 1.40 10.48 -9.92
N TRP A 269 2.42 11.08 -10.50
CA TRP A 269 3.38 11.95 -9.81
C TRP A 269 2.80 13.34 -9.53
N ARG A 270 3.20 13.95 -8.40
CA ARG A 270 2.94 15.35 -8.09
C ARG A 270 4.14 16.00 -7.41
N GLU A 271 4.30 17.29 -7.60
CA GLU A 271 5.26 18.11 -6.87
C GLU A 271 4.59 18.83 -5.70
N VAL A 272 5.35 18.99 -4.61
CA VAL A 272 4.95 19.69 -3.39
C VAL A 272 6.07 20.66 -3.01
N GLU A 273 5.78 21.94 -3.06
CA GLU A 273 6.75 23.02 -2.80
C GLU A 273 6.71 23.38 -1.29
N ILE A 274 7.87 23.46 -0.64
CA ILE A 274 7.98 23.80 0.78
C ILE A 274 9.01 24.92 0.95
N GLY A 275 8.56 26.12 1.31
CA GLY A 275 9.45 27.25 1.61
C GLY A 275 10.23 27.06 2.92
N ARG A 276 11.35 27.78 3.06
CA ARG A 276 12.01 27.96 4.38
C ARG A 276 11.07 28.70 5.32
N GLY A 277 11.00 28.25 6.57
CA GLY A 277 10.23 28.92 7.64
C GLY A 277 10.95 30.15 8.17
N SER A 278 10.21 31.09 8.76
CA SER A 278 10.73 32.34 9.32
C SER A 278 11.51 32.20 10.65
N SER A 279 11.53 31.00 11.24
CA SER A 279 12.32 30.67 12.42
C SER A 279 12.98 29.31 12.25
N ASP A 280 14.28 29.20 12.56
CA ASP A 280 15.02 27.94 12.53
C ASP A 280 14.39 26.85 13.41
N SER A 281 13.68 27.25 14.49
CA SER A 281 12.99 26.34 15.39
C SER A 281 11.84 25.56 14.72
N THR A 282 11.21 26.15 13.71
CA THR A 282 10.03 25.64 12.99
C THR A 282 10.26 25.48 11.49
N CYS A 283 11.44 25.82 10.97
CA CYS A 283 11.76 25.72 9.55
C CYS A 283 11.89 24.25 9.12
N PRO A 284 11.05 23.74 8.19
CA PRO A 284 11.10 22.35 7.76
C PRO A 284 12.40 22.01 7.04
N VAL A 285 12.92 22.94 6.23
CA VAL A 285 14.18 22.76 5.49
C VAL A 285 15.37 22.67 6.45
N ALA A 286 15.50 23.62 7.40
CA ALA A 286 16.61 23.63 8.36
C ALA A 286 16.59 22.40 9.29
N ALA A 287 15.41 21.95 9.71
CA ALA A 287 15.26 20.72 10.49
C ALA A 287 15.68 19.49 9.67
N LEU A 288 15.38 19.45 8.37
CA LEU A 288 15.77 18.38 7.46
C LEU A 288 17.27 18.38 7.18
N GLU A 289 17.87 19.53 6.87
CA GLU A 289 19.30 19.71 6.68
C GLU A 289 20.09 19.27 7.93
N THR A 290 19.60 19.65 9.11
CA THR A 290 20.17 19.23 10.41
C THR A 290 20.10 17.71 10.60
N TRP A 291 18.95 17.09 10.27
CA TRP A 291 18.78 15.64 10.32
C TRP A 291 19.71 14.91 9.34
N LEU A 292 19.79 15.35 8.09
CA LEU A 292 20.69 14.77 7.07
C LEU A 292 22.16 14.84 7.51
N LYS A 293 22.60 16.03 7.96
CA LYS A 293 23.98 16.28 8.39
C LYS A 293 24.38 15.46 9.62
N LEU A 294 23.57 15.49 10.68
CA LEU A 294 23.91 14.81 11.94
C LEU A 294 23.60 13.30 11.90
N GLY A 295 22.59 12.89 11.12
CA GLY A 295 22.31 11.49 10.83
C GLY A 295 23.28 10.85 9.83
N ARG A 296 24.14 11.64 9.17
CA ARG A 296 25.10 11.23 8.12
C ARG A 296 24.41 10.52 6.94
N ILE A 297 23.30 11.10 6.48
CA ILE A 297 22.47 10.56 5.40
C ILE A 297 22.79 11.32 4.10
N ALA A 298 23.45 10.66 3.16
CA ALA A 298 23.79 11.22 1.84
C ALA A 298 23.07 10.52 0.66
N HIS A 299 22.58 9.29 0.85
CA HIS A 299 21.95 8.46 -0.18
C HIS A 299 20.98 7.46 0.45
N GLY A 300 19.84 7.20 -0.20
CA GLY A 300 18.83 6.22 0.17
C GLY A 300 17.68 6.81 1.00
N PRO A 301 16.99 6.00 1.84
CA PRO A 301 15.80 6.43 2.57
C PRO A 301 16.03 7.66 3.45
N LEU A 302 15.14 8.65 3.38
CA LEU A 302 15.26 9.91 4.11
C LEU A 302 15.08 9.73 5.62
N PHE A 303 14.07 8.94 6.02
CA PHE A 303 13.77 8.65 7.42
C PHE A 303 14.03 7.19 7.74
N ARG A 304 14.95 6.96 8.69
CA ARG A 304 15.46 5.64 9.07
C ARG A 304 15.19 5.33 10.54
N ARG A 305 15.36 4.07 10.92
CA ARG A 305 15.28 3.64 12.34
C ARG A 305 16.49 4.15 13.13
N VAL A 306 16.25 4.79 14.27
CA VAL A 306 17.31 5.24 15.20
C VAL A 306 17.38 4.33 16.43
N THR A 307 18.52 3.68 16.61
CA THR A 307 18.83 2.69 17.67
C THR A 307 19.77 3.30 18.74
N GLY A 308 20.33 2.48 19.63
CA GLY A 308 21.35 2.90 20.60
C GLY A 308 20.93 4.07 21.51
N LYS A 309 19.72 4.03 22.07
CA LYS A 309 19.11 5.13 22.86
C LYS A 309 19.07 6.49 22.11
N GLY A 310 18.96 6.49 20.78
CA GLY A 310 18.87 7.72 19.98
C GLY A 310 20.20 8.20 19.37
N LYS A 311 21.26 7.36 19.39
CA LYS A 311 22.62 7.74 18.99
C LYS A 311 23.10 7.17 17.65
N SER A 312 22.42 6.18 17.07
CA SER A 312 22.87 5.52 15.83
C SER A 312 21.72 5.33 14.84
N VAL A 313 22.00 5.55 13.56
CA VAL A 313 21.03 5.48 12.46
C VAL A 313 21.25 4.18 11.70
N GLY A 314 20.21 3.35 11.58
CA GLY A 314 20.25 2.13 10.75
C GLY A 314 20.05 2.43 9.25
N PRO A 315 20.33 1.48 8.35
CA PRO A 315 20.17 1.68 6.92
C PRO A 315 18.70 1.72 6.45
N ASN A 316 17.83 0.96 7.12
CA ASN A 316 16.49 0.66 6.61
C ASN A 316 15.50 1.83 6.75
N ARG A 317 14.62 1.97 5.74
CA ARG A 317 13.46 2.87 5.73
C ARG A 317 12.57 2.64 6.95
N LEU A 318 12.00 3.73 7.48
CA LEU A 318 11.06 3.69 8.59
C LEU A 318 9.65 3.26 8.11
N GLN A 319 8.89 2.53 8.94
CA GLN A 319 7.51 2.14 8.60
C GLN A 319 6.51 3.29 8.84
N ASP A 320 5.43 3.35 8.05
CA ASP A 320 4.47 4.46 8.08
C ASP A 320 3.64 4.52 9.38
N GLN A 321 3.54 3.42 10.15
CA GLN A 321 2.95 3.45 11.50
C GLN A 321 3.79 4.26 12.49
N GLU A 322 5.11 4.39 12.29
CA GLU A 322 5.97 5.19 13.18
C GLU A 322 5.59 6.67 13.14
N VAL A 323 5.18 7.20 11.98
CA VAL A 323 4.64 8.57 11.86
C VAL A 323 3.37 8.73 12.71
N ALA A 324 2.48 7.73 12.71
CA ALA A 324 1.26 7.76 13.52
C ALA A 324 1.56 7.72 15.02
N ARG A 325 2.50 6.85 15.43
CA ARG A 325 2.97 6.72 16.82
C ARG A 325 3.65 8.01 17.29
N LEU A 326 4.48 8.61 16.46
CA LEU A 326 5.14 9.89 16.71
C LEU A 326 4.12 11.01 16.95
N VAL A 327 3.20 11.27 16.01
CA VAL A 327 2.19 12.33 16.15
C VAL A 327 1.35 12.14 17.41
N LYS A 328 0.90 10.91 17.69
CA LYS A 328 0.12 10.60 18.90
C LYS A 328 0.92 10.88 20.18
N ARG A 329 2.16 10.38 20.27
CA ARG A 329 3.04 10.56 21.44
C ARG A 329 3.38 12.02 21.69
N ALA A 330 3.73 12.78 20.64
CA ALA A 330 4.05 14.19 20.76
C ALA A 330 2.82 15.04 21.14
N ALA A 331 1.65 14.78 20.54
CA ALA A 331 0.40 15.47 20.91
C ALA A 331 -0.02 15.21 22.38
N ILE A 332 0.22 13.99 22.89
CA ILE A 332 0.02 13.65 24.30
C ILE A 332 1.00 14.41 25.19
N ALA A 333 2.30 14.30 24.92
CA ALA A 333 3.35 14.95 25.72
C ALA A 333 3.22 16.48 25.73
N ALA A 334 2.68 17.08 24.68
CA ALA A 334 2.56 18.54 24.52
C ALA A 334 1.27 19.14 25.11
N GLY A 335 0.32 18.31 25.57
CA GLY A 335 -0.95 18.85 26.05
C GLY A 335 -1.84 19.52 24.98
N VAL A 336 -1.60 19.24 23.69
CA VAL A 336 -2.37 19.70 22.52
C VAL A 336 -3.87 19.41 22.67
N ARG A 337 -4.69 20.48 22.81
CA ARG A 337 -6.09 20.46 23.30
C ARG A 337 -6.21 20.04 24.76
N GLY A 338 -5.87 20.95 25.68
CA GLY A 338 -5.91 20.76 27.14
C GLY A 338 -7.29 20.38 27.71
N ASP A 339 -8.37 20.68 26.98
CA ASP A 339 -9.75 20.31 27.28
C ASP A 339 -10.05 18.80 27.18
N LEU A 340 -9.13 18.01 26.61
CA LEU A 340 -9.33 16.58 26.35
C LEU A 340 -8.59 15.68 27.34
N SER A 341 -9.20 14.56 27.72
CA SER A 341 -8.46 13.49 28.41
C SER A 341 -7.35 12.90 27.52
N GLU A 342 -6.34 12.26 28.13
CA GLU A 342 -5.27 11.60 27.37
C GLU A 342 -5.84 10.54 26.40
N VAL A 343 -6.84 9.77 26.82
CA VAL A 343 -7.50 8.72 26.02
C VAL A 343 -8.22 9.30 24.79
N GLU A 344 -8.89 10.45 24.94
CA GLU A 344 -9.51 11.15 23.82
C GLU A 344 -8.48 11.72 22.85
N ARG A 345 -7.42 12.35 23.37
CA ARG A 345 -6.31 12.90 22.58
C ARG A 345 -5.61 11.79 21.79
N ALA A 346 -5.37 10.66 22.45
CA ALA A 346 -4.84 9.41 21.92
C ALA A 346 -5.70 8.75 20.81
N THR A 347 -6.95 9.20 20.64
CA THR A 347 -7.87 8.72 19.59
C THR A 347 -8.20 9.81 18.55
N LYS A 348 -8.23 11.09 18.94
CA LYS A 348 -8.49 12.26 18.07
C LYS A 348 -7.29 12.67 17.22
N PHE A 349 -6.05 12.48 17.69
CA PHE A 349 -4.82 12.82 16.94
C PHE A 349 -4.12 11.60 16.33
N ALA A 350 -3.68 11.72 15.08
CA ALA A 350 -2.92 10.70 14.35
C ALA A 350 -2.19 11.34 13.15
N GLY A 351 -1.43 10.58 12.36
CA GLY A 351 -0.67 11.17 11.23
C GLY A 351 -1.48 11.89 10.14
N HIS A 352 -2.82 11.78 10.12
CA HIS A 352 -3.67 12.62 9.24
C HIS A 352 -3.90 14.04 9.81
N SER A 353 -3.65 14.25 11.10
CA SER A 353 -3.82 15.52 11.80
C SER A 353 -2.88 16.62 11.32
N LEU A 354 -1.65 16.28 10.91
CA LEU A 354 -0.69 17.24 10.34
C LEU A 354 -1.21 17.81 9.01
N ARG A 355 -1.65 16.91 8.11
CA ARG A 355 -2.25 17.26 6.83
C ARG A 355 -3.56 18.05 6.98
N ALA A 356 -4.39 17.68 7.95
CA ALA A 356 -5.60 18.43 8.30
C ALA A 356 -5.26 19.83 8.85
N GLY A 357 -4.17 19.93 9.62
CA GLY A 357 -3.57 21.17 10.11
C GLY A 357 -3.34 22.18 8.99
N LEU A 358 -2.41 21.86 8.08
CA LEU A 358 -2.08 22.72 6.93
C LEU A 358 -3.33 23.09 6.11
N ALA A 359 -4.21 22.11 5.84
CA ALA A 359 -5.43 22.32 5.07
C ALA A 359 -6.45 23.27 5.73
N SER A 360 -6.40 23.41 7.06
CA SER A 360 -7.27 24.30 7.83
C SER A 360 -6.62 25.63 8.19
N SER A 361 -5.28 25.70 8.34
CA SER A 361 -4.55 26.92 8.70
C SER A 361 -4.13 27.77 7.52
N ALA A 362 -4.06 27.21 6.30
CA ALA A 362 -3.62 27.97 5.12
C ALA A 362 -4.68 29.00 4.66
N GLU A 363 -4.35 30.28 4.73
CA GLU A 363 -5.15 31.40 4.19
C GLU A 363 -4.84 31.64 2.71
N VAL A 364 -4.90 30.58 1.90
CA VAL A 364 -4.68 30.63 0.44
C VAL A 364 -5.89 30.09 -0.32
N ASP A 365 -5.97 30.42 -1.61
CA ASP A 365 -7.01 29.95 -2.52
C ASP A 365 -7.13 28.41 -2.52
N GLU A 366 -8.36 27.90 -2.59
CA GLU A 366 -8.70 26.48 -2.65
C GLU A 366 -7.84 25.71 -3.67
N ARG A 367 -7.52 26.33 -4.82
CA ARG A 367 -6.73 25.70 -5.90
C ARG A 367 -5.31 25.35 -5.47
N TYR A 368 -4.65 26.20 -4.67
CA TYR A 368 -3.29 25.95 -4.20
C TYR A 368 -3.26 24.89 -3.10
N VAL A 369 -4.24 24.91 -2.19
CA VAL A 369 -4.44 23.84 -1.21
C VAL A 369 -4.72 22.51 -1.92
N GLN A 370 -5.51 22.51 -2.99
CA GLN A 370 -5.80 21.31 -3.78
C GLN A 370 -4.54 20.76 -4.47
N LYS A 371 -3.69 21.60 -5.08
CA LYS A 371 -2.39 21.23 -5.68
C LYS A 371 -1.47 20.59 -4.64
N GLN A 372 -1.14 21.33 -3.58
CA GLN A 372 -0.22 20.92 -2.51
C GLN A 372 -0.62 19.56 -1.90
N LEU A 373 -1.92 19.40 -1.62
CA LEU A 373 -2.44 18.18 -1.03
C LEU A 373 -2.60 17.04 -2.04
N GLY A 374 -2.65 17.30 -3.36
CA GLY A 374 -2.96 16.28 -4.36
C GLY A 374 -4.39 15.73 -4.21
N HIS A 375 -5.37 16.60 -3.98
CA HIS A 375 -6.78 16.22 -3.95
C HIS A 375 -7.34 16.15 -5.38
N ALA A 376 -7.93 15.01 -5.76
CA ALA A 376 -8.52 14.81 -7.08
C ALA A 376 -9.82 15.59 -7.35
N SER A 377 -10.37 16.28 -6.35
CA SER A 377 -11.54 17.17 -6.49
C SER A 377 -11.53 18.28 -5.44
N ALA A 378 -12.11 19.42 -5.78
CA ALA A 378 -12.30 20.54 -4.86
C ALA A 378 -13.12 20.12 -3.62
N GLU A 379 -14.15 19.27 -3.79
CA GLU A 379 -14.99 18.80 -2.69
C GLU A 379 -14.18 18.16 -1.53
N MET A 380 -13.08 17.46 -1.83
CA MET A 380 -12.17 16.93 -0.80
C MET A 380 -11.42 18.03 -0.03
N THR A 381 -11.11 19.16 -0.66
CA THR A 381 -10.52 20.35 -0.01
C THR A 381 -11.56 21.10 0.82
N ARG A 382 -12.80 21.29 0.31
CA ARG A 382 -13.90 21.97 1.05
C ARG A 382 -14.23 21.33 2.38
N ARG A 383 -13.99 20.02 2.56
CA ARG A 383 -14.18 19.32 3.85
C ARG A 383 -13.37 19.94 4.98
N TYR A 384 -12.18 20.48 4.71
CA TYR A 384 -11.32 21.16 5.69
C TYR A 384 -11.76 22.63 5.90
N GLN A 385 -12.09 23.34 4.81
CA GLN A 385 -12.54 24.74 4.85
C GLN A 385 -13.88 24.92 5.59
N ARG A 386 -14.84 23.99 5.43
CA ARG A 386 -16.14 23.98 6.14
C ARG A 386 -16.03 23.97 7.67
N ARG A 387 -14.86 23.67 8.23
CA ARG A 387 -14.61 23.78 9.68
C ARG A 387 -14.15 25.19 10.07
N ARG A 388 -13.26 25.80 9.29
CA ARG A 388 -12.76 27.18 9.47
C ARG A 388 -13.88 28.21 9.27
N ASP A 389 -14.60 28.12 8.16
CA ASP A 389 -15.51 29.19 7.72
C ASP A 389 -16.96 29.04 8.24
N ARG A 390 -17.22 28.07 9.13
CA ARG A 390 -18.56 27.64 9.62
C ARG A 390 -19.49 28.76 10.12
N PHE A 391 -18.92 29.82 10.67
CA PHE A 391 -19.64 31.01 11.15
C PHE A 391 -19.13 32.32 10.55
N ARG A 392 -18.20 32.24 9.57
CA ARG A 392 -17.60 33.37 8.85
C ARG A 392 -18.28 33.60 7.50
N VAL A 393 -18.60 32.52 6.79
CA VAL A 393 -19.44 32.52 5.60
C VAL A 393 -20.70 31.71 5.93
N ASN A 394 -21.69 32.37 6.52
CA ASN A 394 -22.91 31.72 6.99
C ASN A 394 -24.15 32.39 6.39
N LEU A 395 -25.05 31.58 5.82
CA LEU A 395 -26.27 32.03 5.17
C LEU A 395 -27.26 32.71 6.13
N THR A 396 -27.30 32.35 7.42
CA THR A 396 -28.17 33.06 8.38
C THR A 396 -27.68 34.49 8.58
N LYS A 397 -26.39 34.68 8.87
CA LYS A 397 -25.75 36.00 8.98
C LYS A 397 -25.89 36.82 7.70
N ALA A 398 -25.73 36.19 6.53
CA ALA A 398 -25.92 36.86 5.23
C ALA A 398 -27.39 37.23 4.94
N ALA A 399 -28.34 36.51 5.54
CA ALA A 399 -29.77 36.80 5.52
C ALA A 399 -30.25 37.70 6.68
N GLY A 400 -29.35 38.14 7.58
CA GLY A 400 -29.69 38.98 8.74
C GLY A 400 -30.34 38.24 9.92
N LEU A 401 -30.15 36.92 10.03
CA LEU A 401 -30.67 36.02 11.07
C LEU A 401 -29.59 35.51 12.03
#